data_AF-A0A562SP85-F1
#
_entry.id   AF-A0A562SP85-F1
#
_cell.length_a   1.000
_cell.length_b   1.000
_cell.length_c   1.000
_cell.angle_alpha   90.00
_cell.angle_beta   90.00
_cell.angle_gamma   90.00
#
_symmetry.space_group_name_H-M   'P 1'
#
loop_
_entity.id
_entity.type
_entity.pdbx_description
1 polymer ?
#
loop_
_entity_poly.entity_id
_entity_poly.type
_entity_poly.pdbx_seq_one_letter_code
_entity_poly.pdbx_strand_id
1 'polypeptide(L)'
;MEHQTFGGEVTFPHGAPTDDSKKRIWRTTFILSGITIVELILGYVIYNMHKSADVNHSLILAIKGVIIILSLAKAFYIVSIFMHLGDEIRNMIMTIVVPLALFIWFIVAFLWDGNSWKNLRNEYRPKTPVKYEQKAEPAHGGAHEGGLK
;
A
#
# COMPACT_ATOMS: atom_id res chain seq x y z
N MET A 1 -15.22 43.86 -50.91
CA MET A 1 -15.02 42.53 -50.29
C MET A 1 -14.14 42.77 -49.07
N GLU A 2 -14.75 42.93 -47.91
CA GLU A 2 -14.03 43.07 -46.64
C GLU A 2 -13.89 41.69 -45.99
N HIS A 3 -12.65 41.29 -45.70
CA HIS A 3 -12.35 40.06 -44.98
C HIS A 3 -12.69 40.26 -43.51
N GLN A 4 -13.74 39.60 -43.02
CA GLN A 4 -14.00 39.47 -41.59
C GLN A 4 -12.93 38.56 -40.97
N THR A 5 -12.07 39.14 -40.13
CA THR A 5 -11.10 38.41 -39.33
C THR A 5 -11.82 37.76 -38.14
N PHE A 6 -12.31 36.53 -38.35
CA PHE A 6 -12.84 35.63 -37.31
C PHE A 6 -11.72 35.12 -36.37
N GLY A 7 -10.95 36.02 -35.78
CA GLY A 7 -9.73 35.73 -35.02
C GLY A 7 -9.63 36.50 -33.70
N GLY A 8 -10.75 36.87 -33.10
CA GLY A 8 -10.76 37.37 -31.72
C GLY A 8 -10.61 36.18 -30.78
N GLU A 9 -9.38 35.87 -30.36
CA GLU A 9 -9.12 34.92 -29.28
C GLU A 9 -9.85 35.41 -28.02
N VAL A 10 -10.85 34.65 -27.58
CA VAL A 10 -11.53 34.89 -26.30
C VAL A 10 -10.58 34.42 -25.20
N THR A 11 -9.63 35.28 -24.84
CA THR A 11 -8.77 35.05 -23.68
C THR A 11 -9.60 35.28 -22.44
N PHE A 12 -10.20 34.21 -21.91
CA PHE A 12 -10.76 34.23 -20.58
C PHE A 12 -9.58 34.40 -19.61
N PRO A 13 -9.48 35.53 -18.86
CA PRO A 13 -8.46 35.64 -17.84
C PRO A 13 -8.72 34.52 -16.83
N HIS A 14 -7.83 33.52 -16.79
CA HIS A 14 -7.81 32.55 -15.71
C HIS A 14 -7.55 33.35 -14.43
N GLY A 15 -8.62 33.66 -13.71
CA GLY A 15 -8.58 34.41 -12.46
C GLY A 15 -7.56 33.74 -11.54
N ALA A 16 -6.58 34.52 -11.10
CA ALA A 16 -5.56 34.05 -10.19
C ALA A 16 -6.22 33.36 -8.99
N PRO A 17 -5.66 32.24 -8.49
CA PRO A 17 -6.24 31.49 -7.38
C PRO A 17 -6.51 32.43 -6.20
N THR A 18 -7.77 32.48 -5.78
CA THR A 18 -8.24 33.30 -4.66
C THR A 18 -7.47 32.95 -3.40
N ASP A 19 -7.20 33.93 -2.53
CA ASP A 19 -6.44 33.72 -1.29
C ASP A 19 -7.10 32.69 -0.35
N ASP A 20 -8.43 32.53 -0.45
CA ASP A 20 -9.19 31.52 0.31
C ASP A 20 -8.80 30.09 -0.08
N SER A 21 -8.57 29.83 -1.36
CA SER A 21 -8.15 28.51 -1.85
C SER A 21 -6.76 28.16 -1.33
N LYS A 22 -5.83 29.12 -1.38
CA LYS A 22 -4.47 28.97 -0.85
C LYS A 22 -4.48 28.73 0.66
N LYS A 23 -5.27 29.50 1.40
CA LYS A 23 -5.41 29.37 2.86
C LYS A 23 -5.98 28.00 3.28
N ARG A 24 -6.96 27.48 2.52
CA ARG A 24 -7.53 26.14 2.75
C ARG A 24 -6.51 25.04 2.53
N ILE A 25 -5.75 25.11 1.44
CA ILE A 25 -4.66 24.16 1.14
C ILE A 25 -3.65 24.16 2.28
N TRP A 26 -3.16 25.34 2.68
CA TRP A 26 -2.14 25.46 3.71
C TRP A 26 -2.62 24.94 5.08
N ARG A 27 -3.85 25.25 5.47
CA ARG A 27 -4.46 24.72 6.70
C ARG A 27 -4.53 23.19 6.67
N THR A 28 -4.94 22.62 5.54
CA THR A 28 -5.10 21.17 5.39
C THR A 28 -3.75 20.45 5.43
N THR A 29 -2.74 21.01 4.76
CA THR A 29 -1.36 20.51 4.80
C THR A 29 -0.80 20.51 6.22
N PHE A 30 -1.03 21.58 7.01
CA PHE A 30 -0.54 21.63 8.39
C PHE A 30 -1.24 20.64 9.32
N ILE A 31 -2.56 20.48 9.20
CA ILE A 31 -3.33 19.51 9.99
C ILE A 31 -2.87 18.09 9.66
N LEU A 32 -2.75 17.77 8.37
CA LEU A 32 -2.29 16.46 7.93
C LEU A 32 -0.85 16.19 8.39
N SER A 33 0.03 17.18 8.24
CA SER A 33 1.42 17.11 8.71
C SER A 33 1.47 16.79 10.20
N GLY A 34 0.68 17.48 11.02
CA GLY A 34 0.57 17.20 12.46
C GLY A 34 0.13 15.76 12.74
N ILE A 35 -0.93 15.27 12.08
CA ILE A 35 -1.39 13.88 12.22
C ILE A 35 -0.30 12.90 11.83
N THR A 36 0.42 13.14 10.72
CA THR A 36 1.49 12.25 10.26
C THR A 36 2.71 12.24 11.18
N ILE A 37 3.08 13.39 11.77
CA ILE A 37 4.17 13.46 12.74
C ILE A 37 3.81 12.67 14.00
N VAL A 38 2.57 12.82 14.50
CA VAL A 38 2.08 12.05 15.65
C VAL A 38 2.07 10.54 15.36
N GLU A 39 1.60 10.14 14.17
CA GLU A 39 1.60 8.75 13.70
C GLU A 39 3.03 8.16 13.67
N LEU A 40 4.00 8.90 13.14
CA LEU A 40 5.41 8.50 13.10
C LEU A 40 6.03 8.40 14.50
N ILE A 41 5.74 9.34 15.40
CA ILE A 41 6.22 9.30 16.79
C ILE A 41 5.66 8.06 17.50
N LEU A 42 4.36 7.78 17.36
CA LEU A 42 3.75 6.56 17.92
C LEU A 42 4.41 5.28 17.37
N GLY A 43 4.67 5.25 16.06
CA GLY A 43 5.37 4.13 15.41
C GLY A 43 6.79 3.95 15.94
N TYR A 44 7.53 5.04 16.13
CA TYR A 44 8.89 5.02 16.67
C TYR A 44 8.93 4.57 18.15
N VAL A 45 7.96 5.00 18.96
CA VAL A 45 7.83 4.55 20.35
C VAL A 45 7.59 3.05 20.41
N ILE A 46 6.70 2.48 19.58
CA ILE A 46 6.53 1.02 19.50
C ILE A 46 7.83 0.33 19.11
N TYR A 47 8.54 0.84 18.11
CA TYR A 47 9.80 0.24 17.65
C TYR A 47 10.84 0.15 18.77
N ASN A 48 10.98 1.20 19.56
CA ASN A 48 11.89 1.21 20.72
C ASN A 48 11.40 0.30 21.85
N MET A 49 10.09 0.27 22.14
CA MET A 49 9.53 -0.61 23.17
C MET A 49 9.68 -2.08 22.82
N HIS A 50 9.54 -2.46 21.55
CA HIS A 50 9.69 -3.86 21.09
C HIS A 50 11.09 -4.44 21.34
N LYS A 51 12.09 -3.58 21.60
CA LYS A 51 13.47 -3.98 21.89
C LYS A 51 13.71 -4.33 23.37
N SER A 52 12.77 -3.99 24.25
CA SER A 52 12.80 -4.32 25.68
C SER A 52 11.99 -5.59 25.96
N ALA A 53 12.54 -6.50 26.77
CA ALA A 53 12.05 -7.88 26.92
C ALA A 53 10.68 -8.03 27.64
N ASP A 54 10.19 -6.97 28.32
CA ASP A 54 9.00 -7.03 29.20
C ASP A 54 7.81 -6.23 28.66
N VAL A 55 7.49 -6.37 27.36
CA VAL A 55 6.41 -5.59 26.74
C VAL A 55 5.06 -6.31 26.72
N ASN A 56 4.04 -5.62 27.22
CA ASN A 56 2.64 -6.01 27.16
C ASN A 56 2.18 -6.12 25.69
N HIS A 57 2.06 -7.35 25.20
CA HIS A 57 1.67 -7.66 23.82
C HIS A 57 0.35 -6.99 23.40
N SER A 58 -0.62 -6.92 24.33
CA SER A 58 -1.92 -6.27 24.12
C SER A 58 -1.81 -4.75 23.89
N LEU A 59 -0.85 -4.10 24.55
CA LEU A 59 -0.61 -2.65 24.41
C LEU A 59 -0.02 -2.35 23.02
N ILE A 60 0.91 -3.18 22.56
CA ILE A 60 1.49 -3.08 21.21
C ILE A 60 0.40 -3.25 20.14
N LEU A 61 -0.49 -4.22 20.29
CA LEU A 61 -1.61 -4.43 19.37
C LEU A 61 -2.57 -3.22 19.37
N ALA A 62 -2.87 -2.65 20.53
CA ALA A 62 -3.71 -1.46 20.65
C ALA A 62 -3.10 -0.26 19.91
N ILE A 63 -1.81 0.05 20.13
CA ILE A 63 -1.15 1.18 19.46
C ILE A 63 -1.05 0.92 17.95
N LYS A 64 -0.77 -0.30 17.51
CA LYS A 64 -0.82 -0.66 16.07
C LYS A 64 -2.21 -0.37 15.47
N GLY A 65 -3.28 -0.71 16.19
CA GLY A 65 -4.65 -0.38 15.80
C GLY A 65 -4.86 1.13 15.68
N VAL A 66 -4.39 1.90 16.66
CA VAL A 66 -4.47 3.38 16.64
C VAL A 66 -3.72 3.97 15.43
N ILE A 67 -2.52 3.46 15.12
CA ILE A 67 -1.76 3.89 13.94
C ILE A 67 -2.57 3.64 12.66
N ILE A 68 -3.13 2.44 12.49
CA ILE A 68 -3.96 2.11 11.31
C ILE A 68 -5.16 3.06 11.20
N ILE A 69 -5.85 3.32 12.31
CA ILE A 69 -7.00 4.23 12.34
C ILE A 69 -6.59 5.66 11.97
N LEU A 70 -5.46 6.16 12.51
CA LEU A 70 -4.93 7.48 12.17
C LEU A 70 -4.52 7.56 10.69
N SER A 71 -3.90 6.51 10.14
CA SER A 71 -3.56 6.44 8.72
C SER A 71 -4.80 6.45 7.83
N LEU A 72 -5.88 5.76 8.22
CA LEU A 72 -7.15 5.79 7.49
C LEU A 72 -7.82 7.17 7.60
N ALA A 73 -7.90 7.73 8.82
CA ALA A 73 -8.48 9.04 9.07
C ALA A 73 -7.79 10.13 8.23
N LYS A 74 -6.45 10.10 8.13
CA LYS A 74 -5.70 11.03 7.28
C LYS A 74 -6.07 10.88 5.81
N ALA A 75 -6.21 9.66 5.32
CA ALA A 75 -6.57 9.39 3.92
C ALA A 75 -7.99 9.92 3.61
N PHE A 76 -8.95 9.68 4.49
CA PHE A 76 -10.31 10.24 4.37
C PHE A 76 -10.32 11.78 4.45
N TYR A 77 -9.51 12.38 5.33
CA TYR A 77 -9.38 13.83 5.46
C TYR A 77 -8.80 14.47 4.19
N ILE A 78 -7.80 13.84 3.56
CA ILE A 78 -7.24 14.25 2.28
C ILE A 78 -8.32 14.27 1.20
N VAL A 79 -9.02 13.14 1.03
CA VAL A 79 -10.03 12.97 -0.02
C VAL A 79 -11.17 13.96 0.18
N SER A 80 -11.71 14.08 1.39
CA SER A 80 -12.84 15.00 1.64
C SER A 80 -12.51 16.48 1.39
N ILE A 81 -11.30 16.94 1.76
CA ILE A 81 -10.97 18.37 1.72
C ILE A 81 -10.29 18.79 0.42
N PHE A 82 -9.28 18.05 -0.05
CA PHE A 82 -8.53 18.44 -1.25
C PHE A 82 -9.30 18.24 -2.53
N MET A 83 -10.26 17.32 -2.54
CA MET A 83 -11.08 17.10 -3.72
C MET A 83 -12.41 17.88 -3.69
N HIS A 84 -12.66 18.76 -2.70
CA HIS A 84 -13.83 19.66 -2.67
C HIS A 84 -15.18 18.94 -2.89
N LEU A 85 -15.27 17.65 -2.54
CA LEU A 85 -16.39 16.76 -2.92
C LEU A 85 -17.67 16.98 -2.11
N GLY A 86 -17.63 17.77 -1.05
CA GLY A 86 -18.70 17.85 -0.04
C GLY A 86 -20.01 18.44 -0.56
N ASP A 87 -19.95 19.58 -1.24
CA ASP A 87 -21.16 20.35 -1.55
C ASP A 87 -21.48 20.42 -3.05
N GLU A 88 -20.53 20.12 -3.94
CA GLU A 88 -20.71 20.31 -5.39
C GLU A 88 -20.59 19.00 -6.22
N ILE A 89 -20.10 17.87 -5.64
CA ILE A 89 -19.46 16.82 -6.47
C ILE A 89 -19.83 15.36 -6.15
N ARG A 90 -21.10 15.08 -5.88
CA ARG A 90 -21.63 13.70 -5.72
C ARG A 90 -21.20 12.74 -6.85
N ASN A 91 -21.12 13.24 -8.09
CA ASN A 91 -20.68 12.46 -9.24
C ASN A 91 -19.18 12.14 -9.26
N MET A 92 -18.33 13.02 -8.72
CA MET A 92 -16.88 12.75 -8.64
C MET A 92 -16.53 11.85 -7.45
N ILE A 93 -17.35 11.83 -6.39
CA ILE A 93 -17.22 10.80 -5.34
C ILE A 93 -17.36 9.41 -5.96
N MET A 94 -18.34 9.21 -6.86
CA MET A 94 -18.58 7.91 -7.48
C MET A 94 -17.41 7.43 -8.34
N THR A 95 -16.72 8.31 -9.07
CA THR A 95 -15.58 7.92 -9.91
C THR A 95 -14.32 7.58 -9.11
N ILE A 96 -14.23 8.00 -7.85
CA ILE A 96 -13.10 7.68 -6.96
C ILE A 96 -13.46 6.47 -6.08
N VAL A 97 -14.68 6.43 -5.54
CA VAL A 97 -15.15 5.36 -4.66
C VAL A 97 -15.31 4.04 -5.40
N VAL A 98 -15.80 4.04 -6.65
CA VAL A 98 -15.99 2.79 -7.40
C VAL A 98 -14.66 2.08 -7.67
N PRO A 99 -13.61 2.72 -8.22
CA PRO A 99 -12.29 2.09 -8.34
C PRO A 99 -11.68 1.65 -7.00
N LEU A 100 -11.83 2.44 -5.93
CA LEU A 100 -11.35 2.07 -4.60
C LEU A 100 -12.08 0.84 -4.04
N ALA A 101 -13.41 0.77 -4.21
CA ALA A 101 -14.21 -0.36 -3.77
C ALA A 101 -13.86 -1.63 -4.56
N LEU A 102 -13.66 -1.52 -5.88
CA LEU A 102 -13.17 -2.63 -6.69
C LEU A 102 -11.77 -3.06 -6.26
N PHE A 103 -10.87 -2.14 -5.94
CA PHE A 103 -9.54 -2.47 -5.44
C PHE A 103 -9.58 -3.25 -4.12
N ILE A 104 -10.39 -2.80 -3.15
CA ILE A 104 -10.59 -3.52 -1.88
C ILE A 104 -11.21 -4.90 -2.12
N TRP A 105 -12.21 -4.98 -2.99
CA TRP A 105 -12.84 -6.24 -3.37
C TRP A 105 -11.84 -7.21 -4.02
N PHE A 106 -10.98 -6.74 -4.91
CA PHE A 106 -9.91 -7.53 -5.53
C PHE A 106 -8.93 -8.09 -4.50
N ILE A 107 -8.51 -7.28 -3.52
CA ILE A 107 -7.64 -7.75 -2.42
C ILE A 107 -8.33 -8.89 -1.67
N VAL A 108 -9.59 -8.72 -1.28
CA VAL A 108 -10.35 -9.77 -0.56
C VAL A 108 -10.50 -11.04 -1.40
N ALA A 109 -10.85 -10.90 -2.68
CA ALA A 109 -11.00 -12.04 -3.59
C ALA A 109 -9.68 -12.82 -3.75
N PHE A 110 -8.56 -12.12 -3.96
CA PHE A 110 -7.24 -12.76 -4.05
C PHE A 110 -6.77 -13.38 -2.73
N LEU A 111 -7.08 -12.77 -1.57
CA LEU A 111 -6.78 -13.38 -0.28
C LEU A 111 -7.57 -14.68 -0.08
N TRP A 112 -8.84 -14.70 -0.48
CA TRP A 112 -9.66 -15.89 -0.41
C TRP A 112 -9.15 -16.98 -1.35
N ASP A 113 -8.93 -16.65 -2.62
CA ASP A 113 -8.43 -17.61 -3.61
C ASP A 113 -7.02 -18.14 -3.23
N GLY A 114 -6.14 -17.26 -2.76
CA GLY A 114 -4.83 -17.64 -2.23
C GLY A 114 -4.92 -18.56 -1.00
N ASN A 115 -5.88 -18.34 -0.11
CA ASN A 115 -6.11 -19.22 1.04
C ASN A 115 -6.66 -20.59 0.60
N SER A 116 -7.57 -20.62 -0.38
CA SER A 116 -8.07 -21.84 -1.00
C SER A 116 -6.94 -22.65 -1.64
N TRP A 117 -6.11 -22.00 -2.46
CA TRP A 117 -4.94 -22.61 -3.08
C TRP A 117 -3.96 -23.18 -2.06
N LYS A 118 -3.69 -22.44 -0.97
CA LYS A 118 -2.83 -22.91 0.12
C LYS A 118 -3.38 -24.17 0.78
N ASN A 119 -4.69 -24.22 1.03
CA ASN A 119 -5.37 -25.36 1.64
C ASN A 119 -5.31 -26.59 0.74
N LEU A 120 -5.69 -26.44 -0.53
CA LEU A 120 -5.66 -27.52 -1.52
C LEU A 120 -4.24 -28.06 -1.72
N ARG A 121 -3.24 -27.18 -1.81
CA ARG A 121 -1.83 -27.59 -1.89
C ARG A 121 -1.37 -28.34 -0.65
N ASN A 122 -1.87 -28.00 0.54
CA ASN A 122 -1.51 -28.71 1.77
C ASN A 122 -2.22 -30.07 1.89
N GLU A 123 -3.39 -30.20 1.30
CA GLU A 123 -4.19 -31.43 1.27
C GLU A 123 -3.68 -32.44 0.23
N TYR A 124 -3.33 -31.98 -0.98
CA TYR A 124 -2.84 -32.83 -2.07
C TYR A 124 -1.31 -32.92 -2.17
N ARG A 125 -0.53 -32.20 -1.35
CA ARG A 125 0.91 -32.44 -1.25
C ARG A 125 1.16 -33.78 -0.54
N PRO A 126 1.92 -34.70 -1.14
CA PRO A 126 2.38 -35.87 -0.42
C PRO A 126 3.22 -35.40 0.78
N LYS A 127 2.86 -35.85 1.99
CA LYS A 127 3.60 -35.56 3.24
C LYS A 127 4.95 -36.27 3.30
N THR A 128 5.27 -37.11 2.33
CA THR A 128 6.57 -37.73 2.17
C THR A 128 7.52 -36.73 1.49
N PRO A 129 8.60 -36.28 2.15
CA PRO A 129 9.65 -35.55 1.45
C PRO A 129 10.20 -36.47 0.37
N VAL A 130 10.12 -36.02 -0.89
CA VAL A 130 10.80 -36.70 -1.99
C VAL A 130 12.29 -36.60 -1.68
N LYS A 131 12.89 -37.69 -1.21
CA LYS A 131 14.34 -37.82 -1.10
C LYS A 131 14.88 -37.70 -2.53
N TYR A 132 15.43 -36.55 -2.87
CA TYR A 132 16.27 -36.46 -4.05
C TYR A 132 17.54 -37.24 -3.72
N GLU A 133 17.64 -38.45 -4.26
CA GLU A 133 18.87 -39.22 -4.18
C GLU A 133 19.86 -38.51 -5.09
N GLN A 134 20.69 -37.64 -4.50
CA GLN A 134 21.78 -36.98 -5.20
C GLN A 134 22.77 -38.09 -5.59
N LYS A 135 22.59 -38.62 -6.79
CA LYS A 135 23.50 -39.60 -7.40
C LYS A 135 24.82 -38.86 -7.57
N ALA A 136 25.77 -39.10 -6.67
CA ALA A 136 27.13 -38.60 -6.81
C ALA A 136 27.67 -39.10 -8.15
N GLU A 137 28.00 -38.19 -9.05
CA GLU A 137 28.79 -38.52 -10.23
C GLU A 137 30.13 -39.09 -9.74
N PRO A 138 30.61 -40.21 -10.30
CA PRO A 138 31.89 -40.76 -9.90
C PRO A 138 32.98 -39.76 -10.28
N ALA A 139 33.68 -39.24 -9.27
CA ALA A 139 34.85 -38.41 -9.47
C ALA A 139 35.91 -39.22 -10.22
N HIS A 140 36.34 -38.68 -11.35
CA HIS A 140 37.46 -39.19 -12.14
C HIS A 140 38.77 -39.17 -11.35
N GLY A 141 39.50 -40.29 -11.39
CA GLY A 141 40.97 -40.29 -11.42
C GLY A 141 41.70 -40.89 -10.22
N GLY A 142 42.56 -41.88 -10.47
CA GLY A 142 43.65 -42.25 -9.57
C GLY A 142 43.97 -43.75 -9.55
N ALA A 143 45.02 -44.14 -10.26
CA ALA A 143 45.59 -45.48 -10.35
C ALA A 143 46.04 -46.05 -8.99
N HIS A 144 46.05 -47.38 -8.85
CA HIS A 144 47.27 -48.11 -8.47
C HIS A 144 47.15 -49.62 -8.75
N GLU A 145 48.23 -50.13 -9.35
CA GLU A 145 48.53 -51.51 -9.72
C GLU A 145 48.58 -52.51 -8.54
N GLY A 146 48.43 -53.79 -8.87
CA GLY A 146 49.21 -54.87 -8.23
C GLY A 146 48.45 -56.15 -7.89
N GLY A 147 48.64 -57.22 -8.68
CA GLY A 147 48.39 -58.59 -8.19
C GLY A 147 47.96 -59.64 -9.22
N LEU A 148 48.83 -59.99 -10.17
CA LEU A 148 48.71 -61.26 -10.92
C LEU A 148 50.07 -61.96 -10.91
N LYS A 149 50.14 -63.00 -10.05
CA LYS A 149 51.12 -64.09 -9.95
C LYS A 149 52.56 -63.75 -9.55
#